data_AF-A0AAD7MQV9-F1
#
_entry.id   AF-A0AAD7MQV9-F1
#
_cell.length_a   1.000
_cell.length_b   1.000
_cell.length_c   1.000
_cell.angle_alpha   90.00
_cell.angle_beta   90.00
_cell.angle_gamma   90.00
#
_symmetry.space_group_name_H-M   'P 1'
#
loop_
_entity.id
_entity.type
_entity.pdbx_description
1 polymer ?
#
loop_
_entity_poly.entity_id
_entity_poly.type
_entity_poly.pdbx_seq_one_letter_code
_entity_poly.pdbx_strand_id
1 'polypeptide(L)'
;MDLLPPELEREIFVIAASAGNTTIPPLLRVAKRVKVWLEPLLYRRVLVQSQPSSRRYFLSNGDVMISTAALAAAMERLPAGFLNTHARHLYLEVWAYSNSIQDRSRMFAALTGVTDLMLLNMGNFDEAPLLLAEISRLPLRRLQAHLGALFRPAPPGVVDFSHPLFRNITHLCARDDFQPDWTTGLALLPCLTHLSFLDYGFDPDPLLVELF
;
A
#
# COMPACT_ATOMS: atom_id res chain seq x y z
N MET A 1 36.42 -10.40 25.56
CA MET A 1 35.08 -10.58 24.95
C MET A 1 35.10 -9.73 23.72
N ASP A 2 35.13 -10.37 22.55
CA ASP A 2 35.24 -9.65 21.29
C ASP A 2 33.84 -9.14 20.92
N LEU A 3 33.70 -7.82 20.85
CA LEU A 3 32.46 -7.16 20.46
C LEU A 3 32.38 -7.13 18.94
N LEU A 4 31.18 -7.41 18.40
CA LEU A 4 30.93 -7.25 16.97
C LEU A 4 31.03 -5.76 16.59
N PRO A 5 31.68 -5.43 15.45
CA PRO A 5 31.57 -4.10 14.85
C PRO A 5 30.09 -3.69 14.65
N PRO A 6 29.72 -2.41 14.88
CA PRO A 6 28.34 -1.93 14.73
C PRO A 6 27.72 -2.19 13.36
N GLU A 7 28.52 -2.21 12.29
CA GLU A 7 28.09 -2.48 10.93
C GLU A 7 27.60 -3.93 10.77
N LEU A 8 28.35 -4.88 11.33
CA LEU A 8 27.97 -6.30 11.32
C LEU A 8 26.75 -6.56 12.21
N GLU A 9 26.66 -5.91 13.36
CA GLU A 9 25.45 -5.97 14.18
C GLU A 9 24.23 -5.48 13.38
N ARG A 10 24.34 -4.32 12.73
CA ARG A 10 23.26 -3.77 11.89
C ARG A 10 22.85 -4.73 10.79
N GLU A 11 23.82 -5.31 10.07
CA GLU A 11 23.56 -6.27 9.00
C GLU A 11 22.79 -7.49 9.51
N ILE A 12 23.22 -8.07 10.63
CA ILE A 12 22.52 -9.19 11.28
C ILE A 12 21.06 -8.83 11.60
N PHE A 13 20.82 -7.66 12.21
CA PHE A 13 19.47 -7.23 12.56
C PHE A 13 18.60 -6.94 11.32
N VAL A 14 19.17 -6.38 10.25
CA VAL A 14 18.45 -6.11 9.00
C VAL A 14 18.09 -7.41 8.28
N ILE A 15 19.01 -8.39 8.24
CA ILE A 15 18.73 -9.71 7.68
C ILE A 15 17.64 -10.41 8.48
N ALA A 16 17.73 -10.40 9.82
CA ALA A 16 16.70 -10.97 10.69
C ALA A 16 15.34 -10.30 10.49
N ALA A 17 15.30 -8.97 10.38
CA ALA A 17 14.10 -8.20 10.10
C ALA A 17 13.50 -8.50 8.72
N SER A 18 14.33 -8.88 7.74
CA SER A 18 13.91 -9.18 6.38
C SER A 18 13.17 -10.51 6.26
N ALA A 19 13.26 -11.38 7.27
CA ALA A 19 12.49 -12.63 7.33
C ALA A 19 10.97 -12.40 7.48
N GLY A 20 10.53 -11.21 7.88
CA GLY A 20 9.13 -10.84 7.94
C GLY A 20 8.87 -9.67 8.90
N ASN A 21 7.82 -8.88 8.66
CA ASN A 21 7.57 -7.69 9.47
C ASN A 21 7.21 -8.04 10.94
N THR A 22 6.68 -9.23 11.21
CA THR A 22 6.41 -9.75 12.58
C THR A 22 7.66 -9.93 13.42
N THR A 23 8.84 -10.07 12.80
CA THR A 23 10.12 -10.19 13.50
C THR A 23 10.64 -8.84 13.99
N ILE A 24 10.23 -7.74 13.37
CA ILE A 24 10.76 -6.40 13.65
C ILE A 24 10.40 -5.94 15.08
N PRO A 25 9.13 -6.01 15.57
CA PRO A 25 8.78 -5.48 16.88
C PRO A 25 9.57 -6.09 18.06
N PRO A 26 9.82 -7.43 18.11
CA PRO A 26 10.75 -8.00 19.08
C PRO A 26 12.18 -7.45 18.97
N LEU A 27 12.73 -7.33 17.75
CA LEU A 27 14.09 -6.83 17.53
C LEU A 27 14.27 -5.37 17.96
N LEU A 28 13.25 -4.52 17.77
CA LEU A 28 13.26 -3.12 18.22
C LEU A 28 13.47 -2.98 19.74
N ARG A 29 13.22 -4.03 20.53
CA ARG A 29 13.39 -4.03 22.00
C ARG A 29 14.82 -4.36 22.44
N VAL A 30 15.68 -4.84 21.55
CA VAL A 30 17.02 -5.33 21.91
C VAL A 30 17.94 -4.18 22.33
N ALA A 31 18.00 -3.09 21.56
CA ALA A 31 18.80 -1.92 21.91
C ALA A 31 18.30 -0.66 21.18
N LYS A 32 18.60 0.52 21.74
CA LYS A 32 18.23 1.82 21.14
C LYS A 32 18.75 1.98 19.71
N ARG A 33 19.98 1.53 19.42
CA ARG A 33 20.57 1.59 18.07
C ARG A 33 19.83 0.70 17.06
N VAL A 34 19.38 -0.48 17.50
CA VAL A 34 18.59 -1.39 16.67
C VAL A 34 17.26 -0.76 16.28
N LYS A 35 16.65 0.01 17.19
CA LYS A 35 15.47 0.80 16.87
C LYS A 35 15.71 1.74 15.69
N VAL A 36 16.80 2.51 15.71
CA VAL A 36 17.15 3.45 14.63
C VAL A 36 17.34 2.72 13.29
N TRP A 37 17.91 1.51 13.31
CA TRP A 37 18.15 0.74 12.09
C TRP A 37 16.89 0.12 11.50
N LEU A 38 15.97 -0.37 12.34
CA LEU A 38 14.83 -1.18 11.90
C LEU A 38 13.50 -0.42 11.85
N GLU A 39 13.37 0.72 12.54
CA GLU A 39 12.14 1.53 12.48
C GLU A 39 11.76 1.93 11.05
N PRO A 40 12.70 2.34 10.16
CA PRO A 40 12.39 2.54 8.73
C PRO A 40 11.81 1.31 8.03
N LEU A 41 12.28 0.10 8.38
CA LEU A 41 11.80 -1.15 7.78
C LEU A 41 10.39 -1.50 8.26
N LEU A 42 10.07 -1.20 9.52
CA LEU A 42 8.73 -1.40 10.08
C LEU A 42 7.67 -0.61 9.30
N TYR A 43 7.96 0.63 8.93
CA TYR A 43 7.02 1.52 8.23
C TYR A 43 7.11 1.44 6.71
N ARG A 44 7.98 0.58 6.16
CA ARG A 44 8.14 0.46 4.70
C ARG A 44 6.86 -0.01 4.00
N ARG A 45 6.12 -0.92 4.66
CA ARG A 45 4.82 -1.44 4.25
C ARG A 45 3.79 -0.98 5.27
N VAL A 46 2.82 -0.19 4.82
CA VAL A 46 1.72 0.30 5.67
C VAL A 46 0.44 -0.35 5.19
N LEU A 47 -0.12 -1.23 6.02
CA LEU A 47 -1.45 -1.77 5.81
C LEU A 47 -2.43 -1.04 6.72
N VAL A 48 -3.42 -0.37 6.13
CA VAL A 48 -4.47 0.36 6.82
C VAL A 48 -5.78 -0.39 6.66
N GLN A 49 -6.28 -0.93 7.77
CA GLN A 49 -7.56 -1.62 7.85
C GLN A 49 -8.59 -0.79 8.62
N SER A 50 -9.79 -0.70 8.04
CA SER A 50 -10.95 0.01 8.56
C SER A 50 -11.60 -0.64 9.77
N GLN A 51 -11.65 -1.98 9.83
CA GLN A 51 -12.33 -2.70 10.92
C GLN A 51 -11.54 -3.96 11.34
N PRO A 52 -11.23 -4.13 12.63
CA PRO A 52 -10.47 -5.29 13.13
C PRO A 52 -11.26 -6.61 13.10
N SER A 53 -12.58 -6.55 12.89
CA SER A 53 -13.46 -7.72 12.81
C SER A 53 -13.49 -8.38 11.43
N SER A 54 -13.01 -7.68 10.40
CA SER A 54 -12.90 -8.22 9.05
C SER A 54 -11.76 -9.23 9.03
N ARG A 55 -12.15 -10.51 8.91
CA ARG A 55 -11.31 -11.72 8.91
C ARG A 55 -9.92 -11.53 8.28
N ARG A 56 -8.95 -12.28 8.84
CA ARG A 56 -7.50 -12.34 8.56
C ARG A 56 -7.11 -12.77 7.12
N TYR A 57 -7.74 -12.22 6.09
CA TYR A 57 -7.68 -12.81 4.75
C TYR A 57 -6.39 -12.55 3.97
N PHE A 58 -5.45 -11.71 4.43
CA PHE A 58 -4.41 -11.22 3.51
C PHE A 58 -2.97 -11.20 3.98
N LEU A 59 -2.63 -11.77 5.15
CA LEU A 59 -1.24 -11.76 5.60
C LEU A 59 -0.76 -13.17 5.93
N SER A 60 -0.46 -13.95 4.89
CA SER A 60 0.33 -15.19 5.01
C SER A 60 1.75 -14.92 5.52
N ASN A 61 2.28 -13.70 5.36
CA ASN A 61 3.72 -13.43 5.47
C ASN A 61 4.15 -12.50 6.60
N GLY A 62 3.36 -12.46 7.68
CA GLY A 62 3.75 -11.70 8.86
C GLY A 62 3.91 -10.21 8.59
N ASP A 63 3.09 -9.63 7.72
CA ASP A 63 2.96 -8.18 7.62
C ASP A 63 2.37 -7.62 8.92
N VAL A 64 2.86 -6.45 9.33
CA VAL A 64 2.33 -5.76 10.51
C VAL A 64 1.14 -4.93 10.06
N MET A 65 -0.03 -5.33 10.49
CA MET A 65 -1.25 -4.57 10.29
C MET A 65 -1.25 -3.34 11.20
N ILE A 66 -1.41 -2.16 10.61
CA ILE A 66 -1.48 -0.89 11.33
C ILE A 66 -2.91 -0.40 11.25
N SER A 67 -3.61 -0.31 12.38
CA SER A 67 -4.93 0.31 12.39
C SER A 67 -4.83 1.79 11.99
N THR A 68 -5.90 2.39 11.46
CA THR A 68 -5.95 3.84 11.19
C THR A 68 -5.50 4.65 12.41
N ALA A 69 -5.94 4.24 13.61
CA ALA A 69 -5.57 4.90 14.87
C ALA A 69 -4.07 4.73 15.20
N ALA A 70 -3.49 3.57 14.95
CA ALA A 70 -2.05 3.35 15.15
C ALA A 70 -1.21 4.18 14.15
N LEU A 71 -1.69 4.34 12.91
CA LEU A 71 -1.05 5.20 11.92
C LEU A 71 -1.14 6.67 12.33
N ALA A 72 -2.30 7.14 12.81
CA ALA A 72 -2.46 8.48 13.33
C ALA A 72 -1.52 8.75 14.53
N ALA A 73 -1.46 7.81 15.49
CA ALA A 73 -0.52 7.92 16.61
C ALA A 73 0.96 7.90 16.16
N ALA A 74 1.28 7.16 15.09
CA ALA A 74 2.61 7.18 14.50
C ALA A 74 2.92 8.55 13.86
N MET A 75 1.97 9.15 13.15
CA MET A 75 2.11 10.49 12.56
C MET A 75 2.35 11.58 13.63
N GLU A 76 1.80 11.44 14.83
CA GLU A 76 2.01 12.37 15.94
C GLU A 76 3.37 12.19 16.63
N ARG A 77 3.90 10.96 16.63
CA ARG A 77 5.11 10.61 17.38
C ARG A 77 6.39 10.63 16.56
N LEU A 78 6.28 10.37 15.25
CA LEU A 78 7.43 10.30 14.35
C LEU A 78 7.84 11.71 13.90
N PRO A 79 9.12 11.92 13.56
CA PRO A 79 9.56 13.18 12.98
C PRO A 79 8.78 13.52 11.71
N ALA A 80 8.55 14.82 11.49
CA ALA A 80 7.90 15.30 10.27
C ALA A 80 8.64 14.77 9.02
N GLY A 81 7.90 14.25 8.05
CA GLY A 81 8.46 13.68 6.82
C GLY A 81 9.06 12.26 6.95
N PHE A 82 9.07 11.67 8.15
CA PHE A 82 9.57 10.31 8.36
C PHE A 82 8.80 9.29 7.49
N LEU A 83 7.47 9.31 7.56
CA LEU A 83 6.62 8.40 6.79
C LEU A 83 6.77 8.62 5.28
N ASN A 84 6.83 9.87 4.81
CA ASN A 84 7.12 10.20 3.42
C ASN A 84 8.45 9.56 2.96
N THR A 85 9.47 9.59 3.81
CA THR A 85 10.80 9.07 3.48
C THR A 85 10.87 7.55 3.49
N HIS A 86 10.08 6.88 4.32
CA HIS A 86 10.26 5.44 4.57
C HIS A 86 9.10 4.55 4.09
N ALA A 87 7.87 5.05 4.05
CA ALA A 87 6.73 4.31 3.51
C ALA A 87 6.82 4.24 1.99
N ARG A 88 6.72 3.03 1.43
CA ARG A 88 6.79 2.79 -0.02
C ARG A 88 5.58 2.03 -0.53
N HIS A 89 5.10 1.08 0.28
CA HIS A 89 3.94 0.26 -0.06
C HIS A 89 2.78 0.61 0.87
N LEU A 90 1.65 1.00 0.29
CA LEU A 90 0.42 1.28 1.00
C LEU A 90 -0.64 0.28 0.55
N TYR A 91 -1.17 -0.46 1.52
CA TYR A 91 -2.30 -1.35 1.36
C TYR A 91 -3.48 -0.72 2.09
N LEU A 92 -4.49 -0.31 1.35
CA LEU A 92 -5.64 0.39 1.90
C LEU A 92 -6.89 -0.45 1.71
N GLU A 93 -7.48 -0.85 2.83
CA GLU A 93 -8.80 -1.47 2.83
C GLU A 93 -9.87 -0.37 2.84
N VAL A 94 -10.53 -0.18 1.71
CA VAL A 94 -11.46 0.95 1.50
C VAL A 94 -12.88 0.48 1.78
N TRP A 95 -13.31 0.53 3.03
CA TRP A 95 -14.72 0.33 3.38
C TRP A 95 -15.42 1.68 3.53
N ALA A 96 -16.67 1.77 3.06
CA ALA A 96 -17.46 3.00 3.01
C ALA A 96 -17.76 3.69 4.36
N TYR A 97 -17.37 3.12 5.51
CA TYR A 97 -17.94 3.52 6.81
C TYR A 97 -16.96 3.88 7.93
N SER A 98 -15.64 3.72 7.80
CA SER A 98 -14.79 3.73 9.01
C SER A 98 -14.00 5.02 9.28
N ASN A 99 -13.67 5.83 8.27
CA ASN A 99 -12.73 6.94 8.44
C ASN A 99 -13.29 8.24 7.85
N SER A 100 -13.16 9.34 8.60
CA SER A 100 -13.52 10.66 8.08
C SER A 100 -12.67 10.98 6.83
N ILE A 101 -13.21 11.78 5.91
CA ILE A 101 -12.45 12.27 4.74
C ILE A 101 -11.18 12.98 5.22
N GLN A 102 -11.27 13.73 6.32
CA GLN A 102 -10.16 14.46 6.91
C GLN A 102 -9.01 13.54 7.33
N ASP A 103 -9.30 12.38 7.93
CA ASP A 103 -8.26 11.42 8.34
C ASP A 103 -7.54 10.82 7.14
N ARG A 104 -8.27 10.55 6.05
CA ARG A 104 -7.66 10.06 4.80
C ARG A 104 -6.79 11.11 4.13
N SER A 105 -7.25 12.35 4.00
CA SER A 105 -6.43 13.42 3.44
C SER A 105 -5.16 13.66 4.28
N ARG A 106 -5.26 13.60 5.61
CA ARG A 106 -4.09 13.66 6.51
C ARG A 106 -3.13 12.49 6.28
N MET A 107 -3.65 11.28 6.14
CA MET A 107 -2.87 10.09 5.85
C MET A 107 -2.11 10.23 4.52
N PHE A 108 -2.80 10.58 3.43
CA PHE A 108 -2.15 10.76 2.12
C PHE A 108 -1.13 11.90 2.12
N ALA A 109 -1.40 12.99 2.86
CA ALA A 109 -0.43 14.07 3.04
C ALA A 109 0.87 13.63 3.75
N ALA A 110 0.80 12.61 4.63
CA ALA A 110 1.97 12.06 5.30
C ALA A 110 2.70 10.96 4.50
N LEU A 111 2.02 10.37 3.51
CA LEU A 111 2.48 9.21 2.73
C LEU A 111 2.81 9.56 1.28
N THR A 112 3.32 10.78 1.04
CA THR A 112 3.60 11.30 -0.31
C THR A 112 4.71 10.55 -1.07
N GLY A 113 5.52 9.75 -0.38
CA GLY A 113 6.59 8.93 -0.97
C GLY A 113 6.16 7.50 -1.33
N VAL A 114 4.87 7.16 -1.19
CA VAL A 114 4.33 5.87 -1.60
C VAL A 114 4.43 5.71 -3.11
N THR A 115 5.01 4.60 -3.54
CA THR A 115 5.18 4.23 -4.95
C THR A 115 4.33 3.03 -5.35
N ASP A 116 3.85 2.27 -4.36
CA ASP A 116 3.14 1.03 -4.55
C ASP A 116 1.83 1.10 -3.77
N LEU A 117 0.70 1.08 -4.48
CA LEU A 117 -0.61 1.20 -3.87
C LEU A 117 -1.49 0.00 -4.23
N MET A 118 -2.02 -0.65 -3.20
CA MET A 118 -3.05 -1.67 -3.32
C MET A 118 -4.33 -1.18 -2.64
N LEU A 119 -5.41 -1.07 -3.43
CA LEU A 119 -6.75 -0.76 -2.94
C LEU A 119 -7.56 -2.05 -2.84
N LEU A 120 -7.96 -2.38 -1.62
CA LEU A 120 -8.74 -3.55 -1.28
C LEU A 120 -10.19 -3.16 -1.01
N ASN A 121 -11.12 -4.04 -1.38
CA ASN A 121 -12.53 -3.98 -0.99
C ASN A 121 -13.25 -2.67 -1.37
N MET A 122 -12.93 -2.10 -2.54
CA MET A 122 -13.40 -0.78 -3.02
C MET A 122 -14.94 -0.60 -3.16
N GLY A 123 -15.75 -1.62 -2.94
CA GLY A 123 -17.22 -1.57 -2.74
C GLY A 123 -18.03 -0.59 -3.62
N ASN A 124 -19.23 -0.22 -3.15
CA ASN A 124 -19.94 0.96 -3.64
C ASN A 124 -19.41 2.16 -2.86
N PHE A 125 -18.30 2.72 -3.32
CA PHE A 125 -17.62 3.82 -2.65
C PHE A 125 -17.96 5.14 -3.33
N ASP A 126 -18.96 5.85 -2.78
CA ASP A 126 -19.41 7.15 -3.30
C ASP A 126 -18.30 8.23 -3.26
N GLU A 127 -17.27 8.00 -2.46
CA GLU A 127 -16.12 8.89 -2.30
C GLU A 127 -14.95 8.53 -3.23
N ALA A 128 -15.16 7.67 -4.23
CA ALA A 128 -14.14 7.31 -5.22
C ALA A 128 -13.49 8.54 -5.88
N PRO A 129 -14.21 9.61 -6.26
CA PRO A 129 -13.57 10.81 -6.81
C PRO A 129 -12.57 11.49 -5.86
N LEU A 130 -12.88 11.52 -4.56
CA LEU A 130 -12.00 12.11 -3.55
C LEU A 130 -10.75 11.26 -3.36
N LEU A 131 -10.91 9.94 -3.27
CA LEU A 131 -9.78 9.02 -3.18
C LEU A 131 -8.90 9.12 -4.43
N LEU A 132 -9.52 9.12 -5.62
CA LEU A 132 -8.83 9.28 -6.91
C LEU A 132 -8.01 10.58 -6.94
N ALA A 133 -8.58 11.69 -6.47
CA ALA A 133 -7.88 12.96 -6.38
C ALA A 133 -6.66 12.89 -5.45
N GLU A 134 -6.75 12.23 -4.29
CA GLU A 134 -5.63 12.08 -3.37
C GLU A 134 -4.53 11.17 -3.94
N ILE A 135 -4.87 10.00 -4.46
CA ILE A 135 -3.88 9.04 -4.97
C ILE A 135 -3.20 9.53 -6.25
N SER A 136 -3.86 10.39 -7.03
CA SER A 136 -3.27 11.00 -8.24
C SER A 136 -2.08 11.92 -7.95
N ARG A 137 -1.94 12.37 -6.70
CA ARG A 137 -0.81 13.20 -6.25
C ARG A 137 0.41 12.37 -5.88
N LEU A 138 0.25 11.04 -5.73
CA LEU A 138 1.33 10.14 -5.35
C LEU A 138 2.18 9.77 -6.56
N PRO A 139 3.50 9.56 -6.39
CA PRO A 139 4.40 9.14 -7.45
C PRO A 139 4.29 7.63 -7.71
N LEU A 140 3.07 7.13 -7.93
CA LEU A 140 2.80 5.69 -8.06
C LEU A 140 3.50 5.11 -9.28
N ARG A 141 4.14 3.96 -9.07
CA ARG A 141 4.72 3.09 -10.08
C ARG A 141 3.98 1.77 -10.20
N ARG A 142 3.33 1.34 -9.12
CA ARG A 142 2.55 0.09 -9.07
C ARG A 142 1.18 0.38 -8.49
N LEU A 143 0.15 -0.04 -9.20
CA LEU A 143 -1.23 0.13 -8.78
C LEU A 143 -1.96 -1.21 -8.89
N GLN A 144 -2.61 -1.60 -7.81
CA GLN A 144 -3.56 -2.70 -7.78
C GLN A 144 -4.90 -2.21 -7.24
N ALA A 145 -5.96 -2.29 -8.04
CA ALA A 145 -7.27 -1.77 -7.66
C ALA A 145 -8.39 -2.37 -8.52
N HIS A 146 -9.63 -2.21 -8.05
CA HIS A 146 -10.81 -2.23 -8.92
C HIS A 146 -10.92 -0.89 -9.65
N LEU A 147 -10.49 -0.84 -10.90
CA LEU A 147 -10.50 0.36 -11.73
C LEU A 147 -11.93 0.85 -11.97
N GLY A 148 -12.89 -0.05 -12.23
CA GLY A 148 -14.29 0.34 -12.43
C GLY A 148 -14.90 1.01 -11.19
N ALA A 149 -14.53 0.57 -10.00
CA ALA A 149 -14.96 1.20 -8.74
C ALA A 149 -14.23 2.53 -8.48
N LEU A 150 -12.94 2.59 -8.81
CA LEU A 150 -12.09 3.76 -8.59
C LEU A 150 -12.47 4.96 -9.48
N PHE A 151 -12.97 4.71 -10.70
CA PHE A 151 -13.34 5.76 -11.66
C PHE A 151 -14.83 6.13 -11.66
N ARG A 152 -15.58 5.73 -10.63
CA ARG A 152 -16.97 6.20 -10.45
C ARG A 152 -17.01 7.73 -10.25
N PRO A 153 -18.08 8.41 -10.71
CA PRO A 153 -19.35 7.88 -11.21
C PRO A 153 -19.38 7.62 -12.72
N ALA A 154 -18.24 7.42 -13.39
CA ALA A 154 -18.27 7.03 -14.80
C ALA A 154 -19.18 5.80 -15.02
N PRO A 155 -19.78 5.65 -16.22
CA PRO A 155 -20.57 4.47 -16.54
C PRO A 155 -19.80 3.19 -16.20
N PRO A 156 -20.46 2.13 -15.70
CA PRO A 156 -19.78 0.88 -15.38
C PRO A 156 -18.92 0.40 -16.55
N GLY A 157 -17.66 0.06 -16.26
CA GLY A 157 -16.69 -0.40 -17.26
C GLY A 157 -15.83 0.71 -17.89
N VAL A 158 -16.23 1.98 -17.79
CA VAL A 158 -15.49 3.11 -18.37
C VAL A 158 -14.38 3.54 -17.41
N VAL A 159 -13.13 3.32 -17.83
CA VAL A 159 -11.93 3.77 -17.12
C VAL A 159 -11.23 4.83 -17.97
N ASP A 160 -10.96 5.99 -17.36
CA ASP A 160 -10.17 7.05 -18.02
C ASP A 160 -8.68 6.75 -17.89
N PHE A 161 -8.12 6.02 -18.85
CA PHE A 161 -6.68 5.72 -18.90
C PHE A 161 -5.81 6.95 -19.23
N SER A 162 -6.40 8.08 -19.63
CA SER A 162 -5.66 9.34 -19.78
C SER A 162 -5.45 10.08 -18.45
N HIS A 163 -6.08 9.60 -17.38
CA HIS A 163 -6.02 10.22 -16.07
C HIS A 163 -4.58 10.29 -15.51
N PRO A 164 -4.17 11.41 -14.88
CA PRO A 164 -2.80 11.61 -14.40
C PRO A 164 -2.24 10.53 -13.46
N LEU A 165 -3.12 9.81 -12.75
CA LEU A 165 -2.78 8.64 -11.93
C LEU A 165 -1.89 7.64 -12.67
N PHE A 166 -2.10 7.48 -13.97
CA PHE A 166 -1.45 6.47 -14.78
C PHE A 166 -0.11 6.90 -15.38
N ARG A 167 0.27 8.18 -15.26
CA ARG A 167 1.42 8.77 -15.95
C ARG A 167 2.74 8.04 -15.69
N ASN A 168 2.92 7.50 -14.47
CA ASN A 168 4.14 6.84 -14.03
C ASN A 168 3.95 5.34 -13.75
N ILE A 169 2.77 4.79 -14.04
CA ILE A 169 2.45 3.40 -13.73
C ILE A 169 3.25 2.47 -14.64
N THR A 170 4.03 1.60 -14.02
CA THR A 170 4.83 0.56 -14.66
C THR A 170 4.23 -0.82 -14.47
N HIS A 171 3.51 -1.04 -13.37
CA HIS A 171 2.81 -2.28 -13.06
C HIS A 171 1.36 -1.97 -12.72
N LEU A 172 0.44 -2.50 -13.51
CA LEU A 172 -1.00 -2.39 -13.28
C LEU A 172 -1.58 -3.78 -13.04
N CYS A 173 -2.23 -3.94 -11.89
CA CYS A 173 -3.01 -5.12 -11.56
C CYS A 173 -4.47 -4.71 -11.42
N ALA A 174 -5.23 -4.85 -12.50
CA ALA A 174 -6.66 -4.59 -12.46
C ALA A 174 -7.35 -5.78 -11.79
N ARG A 175 -8.25 -5.50 -10.85
CA ARG A 175 -9.08 -6.55 -10.28
C ARG A 175 -10.39 -6.75 -11.05
N ASP A 176 -10.69 -5.90 -12.02
CA ASP A 176 -11.90 -6.02 -12.83
C ASP A 176 -11.75 -7.06 -13.93
N ASP A 177 -12.88 -7.56 -14.42
CA ASP A 177 -12.91 -8.30 -15.68
C ASP A 177 -12.42 -7.41 -16.83
N PHE A 178 -11.57 -7.98 -17.68
CA PHE A 178 -11.08 -7.29 -18.85
C PHE A 178 -12.25 -6.85 -19.75
N GLN A 179 -12.36 -5.55 -20.00
CA GLN A 179 -13.35 -5.01 -20.94
C GLN A 179 -12.70 -4.78 -22.31
N PRO A 180 -13.38 -5.12 -23.43
CA PRO A 180 -12.80 -4.97 -24.77
C PRO A 180 -12.32 -3.55 -25.11
N ASP A 181 -12.99 -2.52 -24.60
CA ASP A 181 -12.68 -1.11 -24.82
C ASP A 181 -11.39 -0.65 -24.11
N TRP A 182 -10.92 -1.37 -23.10
CA TRP A 182 -9.68 -1.05 -22.39
C TRP A 182 -8.46 -1.17 -23.28
N THR A 183 -8.50 -1.96 -24.35
CA THR A 183 -7.38 -2.11 -25.31
C THR A 183 -6.86 -0.76 -25.81
N THR A 184 -7.77 0.16 -26.14
CA THR A 184 -7.40 1.48 -26.67
C THR A 184 -6.83 2.39 -25.57
N GLY A 185 -7.41 2.34 -24.36
CA GLY A 185 -6.95 3.11 -23.22
C GLY A 185 -5.60 2.63 -22.68
N LEU A 186 -5.38 1.31 -22.57
CA LEU A 186 -4.14 0.72 -22.10
C LEU A 186 -2.94 1.09 -22.99
N ALA A 187 -3.17 1.26 -24.30
CA ALA A 187 -2.14 1.73 -25.23
C ALA A 187 -1.68 3.17 -24.95
N LEU A 188 -2.43 3.96 -24.17
CA LEU A 188 -2.07 5.32 -23.79
C LEU A 188 -1.12 5.38 -22.59
N LEU A 189 -0.83 4.25 -21.93
CA LEU A 189 -0.05 4.19 -20.70
C LEU A 189 1.46 4.19 -21.03
N PRO A 190 2.16 5.33 -20.93
CA PRO A 190 3.47 5.49 -21.56
C PRO A 190 4.60 4.70 -20.87
N CYS A 191 4.37 4.28 -19.62
CA CYS A 191 5.37 3.59 -18.80
C CYS A 191 4.98 2.15 -18.46
N LEU A 192 3.83 1.66 -18.94
CA LEU A 192 3.34 0.35 -18.54
C LEU A 192 4.26 -0.75 -19.09
N THR A 193 4.76 -1.59 -18.20
CA THR A 193 5.63 -2.73 -18.53
C THR A 193 5.02 -4.06 -18.12
N HIS A 194 4.16 -4.06 -17.10
CA HIS A 194 3.50 -5.24 -16.57
C HIS A 194 2.01 -4.95 -16.41
N LEU A 195 1.19 -5.84 -16.97
CA LEU A 195 -0.26 -5.80 -16.87
C LEU A 195 -0.75 -7.16 -16.39
N SER A 196 -1.62 -7.17 -15.38
CA SER A 196 -2.27 -8.36 -14.89
C SER A 196 -3.74 -8.09 -14.56
N PHE A 197 -4.54 -9.14 -14.63
CA PHE A 197 -5.94 -9.15 -14.26
C PHE A 197 -6.14 -10.21 -13.19
N LEU A 198 -6.82 -9.85 -12.10
CA LEU A 198 -7.23 -10.81 -11.08
C LEU A 198 -8.70 -11.14 -11.29
N ASP A 199 -8.95 -12.39 -11.68
CA ASP A 199 -10.31 -12.92 -11.80
C ASP A 199 -10.94 -13.08 -10.41
N TYR A 200 -12.13 -12.49 -10.21
CA TYR A 200 -12.91 -12.59 -8.98
C TYR A 200 -13.44 -14.00 -8.71
N GLY A 201 -13.32 -14.93 -9.66
CA GLY A 201 -13.80 -16.31 -9.55
C GLY A 201 -12.99 -17.21 -8.63
N PHE A 202 -11.77 -16.83 -8.23
CA PHE A 202 -10.96 -17.58 -7.28
C PHE A 202 -10.70 -16.75 -6.03
N ASP A 203 -11.12 -17.28 -4.87
CA ASP A 203 -10.68 -16.80 -3.56
C ASP A 203 -9.15 -16.69 -3.62
N PRO A 204 -8.57 -15.47 -3.55
CA PRO A 204 -7.17 -15.28 -3.90
C PRO A 204 -6.33 -16.12 -2.94
N ASP A 205 -5.56 -17.04 -3.51
CA ASP A 205 -4.53 -17.73 -2.75
C ASP A 205 -3.63 -16.65 -2.15
N PRO A 206 -3.50 -16.57 -0.80
CA PRO A 206 -2.73 -15.53 -0.14
C PRO A 206 -1.24 -15.49 -0.56
N LEU A 207 -0.77 -16.49 -1.31
CA LEU A 207 0.56 -16.54 -1.92
C LEU A 207 0.76 -15.58 -3.11
N LEU A 208 -0.29 -15.07 -3.75
CA LEU A 208 -0.13 -14.14 -4.89
C LEU A 208 0.41 -12.76 -4.50
N VAL A 209 0.47 -12.44 -3.21
CA VAL A 209 1.09 -11.21 -2.69
C VAL A 209 2.63 -11.26 -2.79
N GLU A 210 3.25 -12.45 -2.94
CA GLU A 210 4.71 -12.61 -2.96
C GLU A 210 5.38 -12.35 -4.33
N LEU A 211 4.62 -12.41 -5.43
CA LEU A 211 5.23 -12.44 -6.77
C LEU A 211 5.53 -11.07 -7.38
N PHE A 212 5.39 -9.98 -6.63
CA PHE A 212 5.57 -8.62 -7.15
C PHE A 212 6.36 -7.70 -6.23
#